data_AF-A0A920NDB1-F1
#
_entry.id   AF-A0A920NDB1-F1
#
_cell.length_a   1.000
_cell.length_b   1.000
_cell.length_c   1.000
_cell.angle_alpha   90.00
_cell.angle_beta   90.00
_cell.angle_gamma   90.00
#
_symmetry.space_group_name_H-M   'P 1'
#
loop_
_entity.id
_entity.type
_entity.pdbx_description
1 polymer ?
#
loop_
_entity_poly.entity_id
_entity_poly.type
_entity_poly.pdbx_seq_one_letter_code
_entity_poly.pdbx_strand_id
1 'polypeptide(L)'
;MDPPEAKLAFRKAAKLANDNGRQIALSLSDPFCVERYRKEFMEFIRTQVDIVFANEDEITSLYMAKDFREAVAAVKNDCELAVITLGAKGSLIVTNDGEYKIEAAPVETVVDTTGAGDLYAAGFLYGYTAGRDTATCGLYGSRAAAEVLVILVQGLRGH
;
A
#
# COMPACT_ATOMS: atom_id res chain seq x y z
N MET A 1 -18.27 0.43 3.23
CA MET A 1 -17.97 1.85 3.41
C MET A 1 -18.46 2.26 4.77
N ASP A 2 -17.53 2.83 5.48
CA ASP A 2 -17.72 3.58 6.69
C ASP A 2 -18.78 4.71 6.43
N PRO A 3 -19.67 5.03 7.38
CA PRO A 3 -20.79 5.97 7.17
C PRO A 3 -20.34 7.35 6.63
N PRO A 4 -21.23 8.20 6.11
CA PRO A 4 -20.90 9.54 5.57
C PRO A 4 -19.94 10.37 6.45
N GLU A 5 -19.99 10.14 7.75
CA GLU A 5 -19.15 10.71 8.80
C GLU A 5 -17.66 10.33 8.66
N ALA A 6 -17.35 9.09 8.29
CA ALA A 6 -15.98 8.65 8.09
C ALA A 6 -15.32 9.34 6.89
N LYS A 7 -16.06 9.56 5.79
CA LYS A 7 -15.55 10.37 4.66
C LYS A 7 -15.18 11.78 5.10
N LEU A 8 -16.03 12.37 5.95
CA LEU A 8 -15.79 13.71 6.49
C LEU A 8 -14.55 13.73 7.36
N ALA A 9 -14.35 12.69 8.17
CA ALA A 9 -13.16 12.52 9.01
C ALA A 9 -11.88 12.40 8.15
N PHE A 10 -11.88 11.58 7.09
CA PHE A 10 -10.74 11.43 6.18
C PHE A 10 -10.35 12.76 5.52
N ARG A 11 -11.32 13.49 4.95
CA ARG A 11 -11.05 14.80 4.32
C ARG A 11 -10.56 15.83 5.32
N LYS A 12 -11.06 15.81 6.55
CA LYS A 12 -10.62 16.71 7.62
C LYS A 12 -9.18 16.40 8.05
N ALA A 13 -8.84 15.11 8.20
CA ALA A 13 -7.49 14.68 8.54
C ALA A 13 -6.48 15.04 7.44
N ALA A 14 -6.84 14.78 6.18
CA ALA A 14 -6.02 15.15 5.03
C ALA A 14 -5.80 16.67 4.93
N LYS A 15 -6.87 17.46 5.12
CA LYS A 15 -6.73 18.92 5.17
C LYS A 15 -5.77 19.37 6.28
N LEU A 16 -5.89 18.82 7.49
CA LEU A 16 -5.02 19.19 8.60
C LEU A 16 -3.55 18.81 8.34
N ALA A 17 -3.31 17.64 7.76
CA ALA A 17 -1.96 17.20 7.39
C ALA A 17 -1.34 18.14 6.34
N ASN A 18 -2.08 18.45 5.27
CA ASN A 18 -1.66 19.39 4.24
C ASN A 18 -1.38 20.79 4.80
N ASP A 19 -2.27 21.33 5.62
CA ASP A 19 -2.11 22.66 6.25
C ASP A 19 -0.86 22.73 7.15
N ASN A 20 -0.28 21.58 7.56
CA ASN A 20 0.94 21.48 8.37
C ASN A 20 2.15 20.91 7.61
N GLY A 21 2.08 20.82 6.27
CA GLY A 21 3.16 20.29 5.44
C GLY A 21 3.52 18.83 5.75
N ARG A 22 2.53 18.01 6.14
CA ARG A 22 2.69 16.58 6.39
C ARG A 22 2.24 15.78 5.17
N GLN A 23 2.98 14.72 4.86
CA GLN A 23 2.60 13.80 3.80
C GLN A 23 1.48 12.86 4.24
N ILE A 24 0.66 12.45 3.27
CA ILE A 24 -0.52 11.60 3.43
C ILE A 24 -0.27 10.30 2.68
N ALA A 25 -0.38 9.20 3.42
CA ALA A 25 -0.35 7.84 2.88
C ALA A 25 -1.75 7.23 2.86
N LEU A 26 -2.09 6.56 1.76
CA LEU A 26 -3.35 5.84 1.57
C LEU A 26 -3.08 4.38 1.19
N SER A 27 -3.73 3.44 1.86
CA SER A 27 -3.82 2.04 1.42
C SER A 27 -5.18 1.77 0.77
N LEU A 28 -5.20 1.09 -0.37
CA LEU A 28 -6.44 0.72 -1.07
C LEU A 28 -7.19 -0.42 -0.36
N SER A 29 -6.47 -1.36 0.26
CA SER A 29 -6.89 -2.40 1.22
C SER A 29 -7.96 -3.42 0.80
N ASP A 30 -8.91 -3.07 -0.08
CA ASP A 30 -9.96 -3.98 -0.57
C ASP A 30 -10.33 -3.66 -2.03
N PRO A 31 -10.11 -4.59 -2.99
CA PRO A 31 -10.44 -4.37 -4.40
C PRO A 31 -11.95 -4.12 -4.63
N PHE A 32 -12.85 -4.65 -3.81
CA PHE A 32 -14.28 -4.36 -3.91
C PHE A 32 -14.60 -2.91 -3.49
N CYS A 33 -13.87 -2.36 -2.54
CA CYS A 33 -13.96 -0.95 -2.17
C CYS A 33 -13.41 -0.05 -3.29
N VAL A 34 -12.32 -0.46 -3.94
CA VAL A 34 -11.73 0.28 -5.06
C VAL A 34 -12.73 0.40 -6.21
N GLU A 35 -13.37 -0.69 -6.64
CA GLU A 35 -14.32 -0.63 -7.75
C GLU A 35 -15.55 0.24 -7.42
N ARG A 36 -16.10 0.08 -6.20
CA ARG A 36 -17.30 0.80 -5.77
C ARG A 36 -17.07 2.31 -5.60
N TYR A 37 -15.87 2.73 -5.19
CA TYR A 37 -15.54 4.12 -4.88
C TYR A 37 -14.41 4.69 -5.75
N ARG A 38 -14.13 4.06 -6.90
CA ARG A 38 -13.02 4.40 -7.81
C ARG A 38 -12.85 5.90 -8.04
N LYS A 39 -13.94 6.59 -8.41
CA LYS A 39 -13.90 8.02 -8.71
C LYS A 39 -13.43 8.85 -7.51
N GLU A 40 -13.88 8.49 -6.31
CA GLU A 40 -13.58 9.20 -5.08
C GLU A 40 -12.12 8.95 -4.66
N PHE A 41 -11.64 7.72 -4.80
CA PHE A 41 -10.22 7.40 -4.60
C PHE A 41 -9.33 8.13 -5.58
N MET A 42 -9.68 8.14 -6.87
CA MET A 42 -8.90 8.85 -7.90
C MET A 42 -8.84 10.36 -7.65
N GLU A 43 -9.97 10.98 -7.27
CA GLU A 43 -9.98 12.39 -6.89
C GLU A 43 -9.08 12.65 -5.67
N PHE A 44 -9.18 11.81 -4.65
CA PHE A 44 -8.39 11.96 -3.43
C PHE A 44 -6.89 11.75 -3.69
N ILE A 45 -6.53 10.74 -4.45
CA ILE A 45 -5.14 10.43 -4.81
C ILE A 45 -4.50 11.62 -5.51
N ARG A 46 -5.17 12.15 -6.55
CA ARG A 46 -4.66 13.26 -7.36
C ARG A 46 -4.54 14.59 -6.65
N THR A 47 -5.24 14.77 -5.52
CA THR A 47 -5.37 16.09 -4.87
C THR A 47 -4.76 16.15 -3.49
N GLN A 48 -4.64 15.02 -2.78
CA GLN A 48 -4.28 15.01 -1.36
C GLN A 48 -3.41 13.82 -0.93
N VAL A 49 -3.05 12.87 -1.78
CA VAL A 49 -2.25 11.70 -1.36
C VAL A 49 -0.85 11.77 -1.98
N ASP A 50 0.16 11.70 -1.12
CA ASP A 50 1.56 11.68 -1.51
C ASP A 50 2.08 10.25 -1.70
N ILE A 51 1.53 9.29 -0.94
CA ILE A 51 1.96 7.89 -0.95
C ILE A 51 0.76 6.96 -1.10
N VAL A 52 0.76 6.10 -2.12
CA VAL A 52 -0.25 5.05 -2.30
C VAL A 52 0.34 3.68 -2.03
N PHE A 53 -0.35 2.88 -1.22
CA PHE A 53 -0.11 1.45 -1.02
C PHE A 53 -1.23 0.65 -1.68
N ALA A 54 -0.85 -0.37 -2.46
CA ALA A 54 -1.78 -1.24 -3.15
C ALA A 54 -1.16 -2.62 -3.39
N ASN A 55 -1.96 -3.61 -3.73
CA ASN A 55 -1.51 -4.81 -4.43
C ASN A 55 -1.71 -4.70 -5.96
N GLU A 56 -1.22 -5.70 -6.71
CA GLU A 56 -1.32 -5.79 -8.18
C GLU A 56 -2.77 -5.67 -8.69
N ASP A 57 -3.72 -6.34 -8.02
CA ASP A 57 -5.13 -6.36 -8.43
C ASP A 57 -5.84 -5.03 -8.15
N GLU A 58 -5.59 -4.45 -6.97
CA GLU A 58 -6.15 -3.17 -6.53
C GLU A 58 -5.73 -2.03 -7.44
N ILE A 59 -4.43 -1.94 -7.77
CA ILE A 59 -3.92 -0.85 -8.62
C ILE A 59 -4.45 -0.99 -10.05
N THR A 60 -4.52 -2.22 -10.56
CA THR A 60 -5.06 -2.50 -11.90
C THR A 60 -6.55 -2.15 -11.97
N SER A 61 -7.32 -2.49 -10.92
CA SER A 61 -8.74 -2.17 -10.81
C SER A 61 -9.01 -0.67 -10.64
N LEU A 62 -8.15 0.05 -9.88
CA LEU A 62 -8.26 1.50 -9.68
C LEU A 62 -8.17 2.24 -11.01
N TYR A 63 -7.17 1.88 -11.83
CA TYR A 63 -6.91 2.51 -13.12
C TYR A 63 -7.75 1.97 -14.28
N MET A 64 -8.52 0.91 -14.06
CA MET A 64 -9.19 0.16 -15.15
C MET A 64 -8.21 -0.24 -16.26
N ALA A 65 -6.98 -0.55 -15.86
CA ALA A 65 -5.89 -0.86 -16.76
C ALA A 65 -6.08 -2.27 -17.34
N LYS A 66 -5.60 -2.47 -18.58
CA LYS A 66 -5.63 -3.77 -19.25
C LYS A 66 -4.62 -4.73 -18.62
N ASP A 67 -3.53 -4.19 -18.12
CA ASP A 67 -2.47 -4.94 -17.45
C ASP A 67 -1.78 -4.08 -16.39
N PHE A 68 -0.95 -4.76 -15.59
CA PHE A 68 -0.20 -4.13 -14.51
C PHE A 68 0.74 -3.01 -15.00
N ARG A 69 1.30 -3.12 -16.21
CA ARG A 69 2.25 -2.12 -16.72
C ARG A 69 1.53 -0.82 -17.05
N GLU A 70 0.34 -0.90 -17.61
CA GLU A 70 -0.53 0.26 -17.83
C GLU A 70 -0.91 0.93 -16.51
N ALA A 71 -1.25 0.15 -15.47
CA ALA A 71 -1.54 0.70 -14.14
C ALA A 71 -0.32 1.43 -13.53
N VAL A 72 0.89 0.84 -13.64
CA VAL A 72 2.15 1.45 -13.18
C VAL A 72 2.44 2.76 -13.92
N ALA A 73 2.23 2.79 -15.24
CA ALA A 73 2.41 4.00 -16.03
C ALA A 73 1.42 5.11 -15.63
N ALA A 74 0.19 4.74 -15.29
CA ALA A 74 -0.85 5.68 -14.89
C ALA A 74 -0.59 6.26 -13.48
N VAL A 75 -0.31 5.40 -12.49
CA VAL A 75 -0.09 5.84 -11.09
C VAL A 75 1.10 6.79 -10.95
N LYS A 76 2.13 6.60 -11.77
CA LYS A 76 3.31 7.49 -11.80
C LYS A 76 2.96 8.95 -12.09
N ASN A 77 1.84 9.23 -12.77
CA ASN A 77 1.42 10.60 -13.09
C ASN A 77 0.49 11.21 -12.03
N ASP A 78 -0.05 10.40 -11.12
CA ASP A 78 -1.11 10.80 -10.19
C ASP A 78 -0.63 10.83 -8.73
N CYS A 79 0.54 10.29 -8.40
CA CYS A 79 1.08 10.23 -7.04
C CYS A 79 2.62 10.25 -7.04
N GLU A 80 3.24 10.86 -6.03
CA GLU A 80 4.71 10.98 -5.93
C GLU A 80 5.39 9.63 -5.67
N LEU A 81 4.73 8.77 -4.89
CA LEU A 81 5.24 7.48 -4.46
C LEU A 81 4.12 6.43 -4.43
N ALA A 82 4.26 5.39 -5.24
CA ALA A 82 3.37 4.22 -5.18
C ALA A 82 4.15 2.98 -4.75
N VAL A 83 3.66 2.28 -3.74
CA VAL A 83 4.24 1.06 -3.19
C VAL A 83 3.30 -0.09 -3.49
N ILE A 84 3.68 -0.93 -4.45
CA ILE A 84 2.79 -1.98 -4.98
C ILE A 84 3.32 -3.36 -4.60
N THR A 85 2.56 -4.08 -3.78
CA THR A 85 2.89 -5.45 -3.38
C THR A 85 2.49 -6.46 -4.45
N LEU A 86 3.33 -7.47 -4.68
CA LEU A 86 3.21 -8.47 -5.74
C LEU A 86 3.23 -9.91 -5.18
N GLY A 87 2.84 -10.07 -3.91
CA GLY A 87 2.89 -11.34 -3.19
C GLY A 87 4.30 -11.91 -3.13
N ALA A 88 4.46 -13.18 -3.53
CA ALA A 88 5.75 -13.88 -3.54
C ALA A 88 6.79 -13.26 -4.51
N LYS A 89 6.37 -12.41 -5.46
CA LYS A 89 7.29 -11.67 -6.35
C LYS A 89 7.91 -10.45 -5.65
N GLY A 90 7.51 -10.15 -4.42
CA GLY A 90 7.98 -9.01 -3.64
C GLY A 90 7.14 -7.77 -3.88
N SER A 91 7.76 -6.67 -4.29
CA SER A 91 7.06 -5.41 -4.56
C SER A 91 7.73 -4.59 -5.66
N LEU A 92 6.97 -3.66 -6.21
CA LEU A 92 7.44 -2.60 -7.08
C LEU A 92 7.13 -1.24 -6.43
N ILE A 93 8.17 -0.45 -6.18
CA ILE A 93 8.01 0.92 -5.69
C ILE A 93 8.25 1.87 -6.86
N VAL A 94 7.27 2.70 -7.16
CA VAL A 94 7.27 3.65 -8.27
C VAL A 94 7.40 5.05 -7.71
N THR A 95 8.37 5.81 -8.23
CA THR A 95 8.63 7.20 -7.91
C THR A 95 8.73 8.02 -9.19
N ASN A 96 8.75 9.35 -9.07
CA ASN A 96 9.09 10.24 -10.17
C ASN A 96 10.47 9.89 -10.79
N ASP A 97 11.44 9.55 -9.94
CA ASP A 97 12.83 9.28 -10.34
C ASP A 97 13.02 7.89 -10.97
N GLY A 98 12.10 6.94 -10.71
CA GLY A 98 12.24 5.59 -11.24
C GLY A 98 11.43 4.52 -10.51
N GLU A 99 11.69 3.27 -10.87
CA GLU A 99 11.06 2.08 -10.34
C GLU A 99 12.08 1.23 -9.56
N TYR A 100 11.73 0.78 -8.36
CA TYR A 100 12.55 -0.06 -7.50
C TYR A 100 11.86 -1.40 -7.28
N LYS A 101 12.48 -2.48 -7.77
CA LYS A 101 12.01 -3.84 -7.52
C LYS A 101 12.62 -4.35 -6.22
N ILE A 102 11.77 -4.83 -5.32
CA ILE A 102 12.19 -5.38 -4.03
C ILE A 102 11.79 -6.83 -3.99
N GLU A 103 12.74 -7.71 -3.72
CA GLU A 103 12.46 -9.13 -3.55
C GLU A 103 11.66 -9.40 -2.27
N ALA A 104 10.78 -10.39 -2.32
CA ALA A 104 10.12 -10.89 -1.12
C ALA A 104 11.16 -11.49 -0.18
N ALA A 105 11.07 -11.17 1.11
CA ALA A 105 11.87 -11.84 2.12
C ALA A 105 11.52 -13.35 2.12
N PRO A 106 12.52 -14.23 2.28
CA PRO A 106 12.29 -15.67 2.23
C PRO A 106 11.38 -16.10 3.39
N VAL A 107 10.36 -16.90 3.07
CA VAL A 107 9.43 -17.49 4.03
C VAL A 107 9.41 -19.00 3.80
N GLU A 108 9.75 -19.78 4.83
CA GLU A 108 9.80 -21.25 4.72
C GLU A 108 8.41 -21.89 4.64
N THR A 109 7.42 -21.31 5.31
CA THR A 109 6.04 -21.81 5.30
C THR A 109 5.08 -20.64 5.39
N VAL A 110 4.21 -20.50 4.39
CA VAL A 110 3.13 -19.52 4.40
C VAL A 110 1.93 -20.15 5.09
N VAL A 111 1.52 -19.53 6.18
CA VAL A 111 0.43 -19.96 7.05
C VAL A 111 -0.85 -19.18 6.75
N ASP A 112 -0.74 -17.86 6.77
CA ASP A 112 -1.84 -16.91 6.60
C ASP A 112 -1.27 -15.66 5.94
N THR A 113 -2.01 -15.07 5.01
CA THR A 113 -1.59 -13.87 4.28
C THR A 113 -2.27 -12.61 4.80
N THR A 114 -3.21 -12.78 5.74
CA THR A 114 -3.95 -11.69 6.38
C THR A 114 -2.98 -10.73 7.08
N GLY A 115 -3.06 -9.44 6.75
CA GLY A 115 -2.22 -8.39 7.34
C GLY A 115 -0.80 -8.27 6.76
N ALA A 116 -0.40 -9.11 5.80
CA ALA A 116 0.92 -9.01 5.16
C ALA A 116 1.12 -7.64 4.45
N GLY A 117 0.08 -7.13 3.79
CA GLY A 117 0.10 -5.78 3.19
C GLY A 117 0.21 -4.66 4.23
N ASP A 118 -0.48 -4.79 5.36
CA ASP A 118 -0.44 -3.80 6.45
C ASP A 118 0.95 -3.75 7.10
N LEU A 119 1.57 -4.90 7.37
CA LEU A 119 2.94 -4.94 7.89
C LEU A 119 3.96 -4.48 6.86
N TYR A 120 3.74 -4.75 5.57
CA TYR A 120 4.57 -4.18 4.53
C TYR A 120 4.54 -2.65 4.59
N ALA A 121 3.33 -2.06 4.63
CA ALA A 121 3.17 -0.61 4.72
C ALA A 121 3.80 -0.05 6.00
N ALA A 122 3.64 -0.72 7.14
CA ALA A 122 4.24 -0.33 8.41
C ALA A 122 5.79 -0.32 8.34
N GLY A 123 6.40 -1.40 7.84
CA GLY A 123 7.85 -1.49 7.69
C GLY A 123 8.40 -0.46 6.71
N PHE A 124 7.69 -0.24 5.60
CA PHE A 124 8.04 0.79 4.63
C PHE A 124 8.00 2.19 5.25
N LEU A 125 6.89 2.56 5.89
CA LEU A 125 6.70 3.87 6.50
C LEU A 125 7.67 4.12 7.67
N TYR A 126 8.06 3.08 8.40
CA TYR A 126 9.13 3.16 9.40
C TYR A 126 10.46 3.60 8.76
N GLY A 127 10.86 2.96 7.66
CA GLY A 127 12.06 3.36 6.92
C GLY A 127 11.97 4.77 6.36
N TYR A 128 10.81 5.09 5.76
CA TYR A 128 10.57 6.36 5.09
C TYR A 128 10.62 7.55 6.07
N THR A 129 9.93 7.43 7.21
CA THR A 129 9.95 8.46 8.27
C THR A 129 11.30 8.58 8.97
N ALA A 130 12.14 7.55 8.92
CA ALA A 130 13.52 7.58 9.39
C ALA A 130 14.53 8.13 8.36
N GLY A 131 14.06 8.64 7.21
CA GLY A 131 14.91 9.22 6.18
C GLY A 131 15.79 8.21 5.43
N ARG A 132 15.36 6.94 5.35
CA ARG A 132 16.05 5.91 4.57
C ARG A 132 15.73 6.07 3.09
N ASP A 133 16.62 5.53 2.23
CA ASP A 133 16.36 5.49 0.79
C ASP A 133 15.22 4.52 0.46
N THR A 134 14.60 4.72 -0.71
CA THR A 134 13.40 3.99 -1.17
C THR A 134 13.60 2.48 -1.18
N ALA A 135 14.76 1.99 -1.62
CA ALA A 135 15.04 0.56 -1.67
C ALA A 135 15.13 -0.04 -0.26
N THR A 136 15.81 0.65 0.67
CA THR A 136 15.86 0.25 2.08
C THR A 136 14.48 0.24 2.73
N CYS A 137 13.62 1.23 2.43
CA CYS A 137 12.23 1.24 2.92
C CYS A 137 11.46 0.00 2.44
N GLY A 138 11.62 -0.36 1.16
CA GLY A 138 11.06 -1.58 0.59
C GLY A 138 11.53 -2.85 1.29
N LEU A 139 12.83 -2.95 1.59
CA LEU A 139 13.38 -4.10 2.32
C LEU A 139 12.81 -4.24 3.73
N TYR A 140 12.55 -3.12 4.43
CA TYR A 140 11.90 -3.15 5.73
C TYR A 140 10.45 -3.63 5.64
N GLY A 141 9.69 -3.15 4.66
CA GLY A 141 8.34 -3.65 4.40
C GLY A 141 8.33 -5.15 4.08
N SER A 142 9.24 -5.59 3.21
CA SER A 142 9.37 -7.00 2.82
C SER A 142 9.65 -7.91 4.02
N ARG A 143 10.55 -7.50 4.92
CA ARG A 143 10.87 -8.25 6.15
C ARG A 143 9.69 -8.27 7.13
N ALA A 144 9.05 -7.13 7.35
CA ALA A 144 7.90 -7.04 8.25
C ALA A 144 6.73 -7.93 7.76
N ALA A 145 6.45 -7.93 6.45
CA ALA A 145 5.43 -8.80 5.86
C ALA A 145 5.74 -10.29 6.08
N ALA A 146 7.00 -10.72 5.95
CA ALA A 146 7.39 -12.11 6.18
C ALA A 146 7.14 -12.60 7.61
N GLU A 147 7.21 -11.72 8.62
CA GLU A 147 6.98 -12.09 10.02
C GLU A 147 5.53 -12.50 10.31
N VAL A 148 4.53 -11.90 9.64
CA VAL A 148 3.12 -12.28 9.85
C VAL A 148 2.74 -13.51 9.04
N LEU A 149 3.41 -13.76 7.90
CA LEU A 149 3.13 -14.91 7.05
C LEU A 149 3.34 -16.27 7.73
N VAL A 150 4.11 -16.31 8.83
CA VAL A 150 4.43 -17.53 9.59
C VAL A 150 3.59 -17.71 10.87
N ILE A 151 2.76 -16.73 11.24
CA ILE A 151 2.01 -16.77 12.50
C ILE A 151 0.69 -17.53 12.28
N LEU A 152 0.64 -18.81 12.65
CA LEU A 152 -0.62 -19.50 12.93
C LEU A 152 -1.00 -19.11 14.36
N VAL A 153 -2.25 -18.70 14.56
CA VAL A 153 -2.90 -18.72 15.88
C VAL A 153 -2.67 -20.13 16.47
N GLN A 154 -1.77 -20.22 17.46
CA GLN A 154 -1.72 -21.38 18.35
C GLN A 154 -2.97 -21.34 19.24
N GLY A 155 -4.12 -21.68 18.66
CA GLY A 155 -5.41 -21.72 19.34
C GLY A 155 -6.27 -22.79 18.70
N LEU A 156 -6.64 -23.78 19.50
CA LEU A 156 -7.45 -24.97 19.17
C LEU A 156 -6.68 -26.22 18.71
N ARG A 157 -5.71 -26.64 19.53
CA ARG A 157 -5.60 -28.07 19.91
C ARG A 157 -5.80 -28.17 21.42
N GLY A 158 -7.05 -28.08 21.83
CA GLY A 158 -7.51 -28.50 23.16
C GLY A 158 -8.03 -29.93 23.07
N HIS A 159 -7.59 -30.75 24.02
CA HIS A 159 -7.88 -32.18 24.21
C HIS A 159 -9.36 -32.57 24.14
#